data_AF-A0A420YJK5-F1
#
_entry.id   AF-A0A420YJK5-F1
#
_cell.length_a   1.000
_cell.length_b   1.000
_cell.length_c   1.000
_cell.angle_alpha   90.00
_cell.angle_beta   90.00
_cell.angle_gamma   90.00
#
_symmetry.space_group_name_H-M   'P 1'
#
loop_
_entity.id
_entity.type
_entity.pdbx_description
1 polymer ?
#
loop_
_entity_poly.entity_id
_entity_poly.type
_entity_poly.pdbx_seq_one_letter_code
_entity_poly.pdbx_strand_id
1 'polypeptide(L)'
;MRVMGAKFGPCLIDCPEKQKLNEMSTPPEDGSSALSTLSESRFVGVRSRSSTPGEDEQMVTSPAEDGDSPLLPRYRQATEAPDTFKQQVQIIFEEKIYHIALQQLQSNLSMLSYQTSNVPYWVAPPSHLALIGTLAIHPRFTTHAVTDNERILPARAHQYLRNVLRAVGPVNGNFNSAFIFRDGREARTSRRRRGLASTESRDGTPEEDELKSPLATSDSLWSRVPDFWSMMSWAFKCSMTYPERWGHWKLWLEFMVDLLERDVEERKTLDEEQSEPNDASSDDEACQYPLLRESIIMSYIGDFTLNQIMRVLFSFLDGEPHPAREVWTKETKSRAETTKLKQEKKLDLDRHQFGDYLDDEDESMDEVDGNAEPNLSDRPKRPRGRPKLGKKVQLPPLVANPLLEQTIPIRRRIFGLLSYLCHYLQDEAPFNIYDLYERFAMNIRDLSLDVYPHFVWSEMPFKEGVYVTIVRHLLAKLLPPEAPKPSEVDSEIDNIGSLSPDILEKCFLPYASNRVAADNARLAVLLWETFNYMFDKGVGPTLSPGIREAILKGIAEREAKSKIKTQNGSDSVVDEEALDVMLRTMAENEYSAESVMRYAHLKFKFVLEKTREADRQQENTLGGEFLGWK
;
A
#
# COMPACT_ATOMS: atom_id res chain seq x y z
N MET A 1 39.98 -7.33 -13.03
CA MET A 1 38.61 -7.86 -12.84
C MET A 1 37.73 -6.76 -12.25
N ARG A 2 37.14 -5.92 -13.11
CA ARG A 2 36.07 -4.96 -12.78
C ARG A 2 34.91 -5.32 -13.69
N VAL A 3 33.82 -5.81 -13.14
CA VAL A 3 32.57 -5.99 -13.88
C VAL A 3 31.90 -4.61 -13.90
N MET A 4 31.91 -3.95 -15.06
CA MET A 4 31.10 -2.75 -15.27
C MET A 4 29.64 -3.18 -15.37
N GLY A 5 28.90 -3.04 -14.27
CA GLY A 5 27.44 -3.12 -14.30
C GLY A 5 26.88 -1.91 -15.05
N ALA A 6 26.04 -2.15 -16.05
CA ALA A 6 25.26 -1.11 -16.68
C ALA A 6 24.38 -0.47 -15.59
N LYS A 7 24.59 0.82 -15.32
CA LYS A 7 23.70 1.62 -14.48
C LYS A 7 22.55 2.08 -15.34
N PHE A 8 21.35 1.58 -15.10
CA PHE A 8 20.14 2.05 -15.75
C PHE A 8 19.64 3.31 -15.03
N GLY A 9 19.52 4.44 -15.72
CA GLY A 9 18.89 5.66 -15.22
C GLY A 9 17.42 5.43 -14.82
N PRO A 10 16.91 6.04 -13.74
CA PRO A 10 15.47 6.02 -13.45
C PRO A 10 14.72 6.81 -14.52
N CYS A 11 13.63 6.25 -15.02
CA CYS A 11 12.71 6.97 -15.90
C CYS A 11 11.89 7.93 -15.05
N LEU A 12 12.15 9.23 -15.18
CA LEU A 12 11.45 10.26 -14.42
C LEU A 12 11.18 11.43 -15.36
N ILE A 13 10.09 11.33 -16.12
CA ILE A 13 9.53 12.45 -16.89
C ILE A 13 8.26 12.88 -16.16
N ASP A 14 8.24 14.13 -15.70
CA ASP A 14 7.00 14.87 -15.48
C ASP A 14 6.42 15.22 -16.85
N CYS A 15 5.18 14.83 -17.13
CA CYS A 15 4.48 15.28 -18.34
C CYS A 15 4.29 16.81 -18.25
N PRO A 16 4.77 17.60 -19.23
CA PRO A 16 4.37 18.99 -19.31
C PRO A 16 2.91 19.08 -19.77
N GLU A 17 2.22 20.00 -19.12
CA GLU A 17 0.86 20.45 -19.39
C GLU A 17 0.71 20.95 -20.84
N LYS A 18 -0.45 20.69 -21.42
CA LYS A 18 -0.82 20.96 -22.82
C LYS A 18 -0.43 22.38 -23.28
N GLN A 19 0.53 22.49 -24.20
CA GLN A 19 0.69 23.68 -25.02
C GLN A 19 0.14 23.47 -26.43
N LYS A 20 -0.76 24.39 -26.79
CA LYS A 20 -1.55 24.50 -28.02
C LYS A 20 -0.67 24.59 -29.27
N LEU A 21 -1.01 23.80 -30.29
CA LEU A 21 -0.74 24.12 -31.69
C LEU A 21 -2.08 24.14 -32.42
N ASN A 22 -2.60 25.36 -32.61
CA ASN A 22 -3.68 25.68 -33.53
C ASN A 22 -3.01 26.16 -34.81
N GLU A 23 -3.25 25.51 -35.96
CA GLU A 23 -3.44 26.18 -37.25
C GLU A 23 -3.94 25.20 -38.34
N MET A 24 -5.25 25.33 -38.62
CA MET A 24 -5.97 25.22 -39.90
C MET A 24 -5.58 24.16 -40.95
N SER A 25 -6.48 23.20 -41.18
CA SER A 25 -7.34 23.16 -42.40
C SER A 25 -8.39 22.04 -42.32
N THR A 26 -9.67 22.40 -42.41
CA THR A 26 -10.84 21.57 -42.78
C THR A 26 -11.19 21.82 -44.26
N PRO A 27 -12.10 21.09 -44.97
CA PRO A 27 -12.95 19.90 -44.66
C PRO A 27 -12.83 18.82 -45.81
N PRO A 28 -13.75 17.85 -46.07
CA PRO A 28 -15.06 17.57 -45.47
C PRO A 28 -15.39 16.12 -45.08
N GLU A 29 -16.55 16.06 -44.44
CA GLU A 29 -17.31 14.98 -43.83
C GLU A 29 -17.61 13.80 -44.77
N ASP A 30 -17.53 12.58 -44.23
CA ASP A 30 -18.62 11.59 -44.34
C ASP A 30 -18.37 10.37 -43.42
N GLY A 31 -19.40 10.06 -42.61
CA GLY A 31 -19.82 8.73 -42.11
C GLY A 31 -18.84 7.79 -41.37
N SER A 32 -19.08 7.54 -40.07
CA SER A 32 -19.05 6.20 -39.43
C SER A 32 -19.47 6.32 -37.96
N SER A 33 -20.66 5.86 -37.58
CA SER A 33 -20.95 4.56 -36.95
C SER A 33 -20.12 4.18 -35.72
N ALA A 34 -20.87 4.00 -34.64
CA ALA A 34 -20.49 3.60 -33.29
C ALA A 34 -19.75 2.26 -33.21
N LEU A 35 -18.86 2.13 -32.23
CA LEU A 35 -18.63 0.94 -31.41
C LEU A 35 -17.63 1.28 -30.27
N SER A 36 -18.12 1.44 -29.04
CA SER A 36 -17.30 1.31 -27.82
C SER A 36 -18.19 1.03 -26.62
N THR A 37 -18.41 -0.26 -26.36
CA THR A 37 -18.80 -0.77 -25.05
C THR A 37 -18.36 -2.22 -24.96
N LEU A 38 -17.30 -2.50 -24.19
CA LEU A 38 -17.17 -3.74 -23.43
C LEU A 38 -16.45 -3.41 -22.12
N SER A 39 -17.28 -3.09 -21.13
CA SER A 39 -17.01 -3.24 -19.71
C SER A 39 -17.50 -4.63 -19.32
N GLU A 40 -16.65 -5.44 -18.70
CA GLU A 40 -17.09 -6.65 -18.00
C GLU A 40 -16.73 -6.61 -16.52
N SER A 41 -17.81 -6.43 -15.76
CA SER A 41 -17.96 -6.64 -14.33
C SER A 41 -18.09 -8.12 -13.97
N ARG A 42 -17.74 -8.50 -12.73
CA ARG A 42 -18.71 -8.91 -11.68
C ARG A 42 -18.04 -9.40 -10.38
N PHE A 43 -18.56 -8.96 -9.23
CA PHE A 43 -19.31 -9.86 -8.33
C PHE A 43 -20.29 -9.11 -7.39
N VAL A 44 -21.30 -9.87 -6.95
CA VAL A 44 -22.67 -9.51 -6.55
C VAL A 44 -22.83 -8.97 -5.12
N GLY A 45 -23.76 -8.02 -4.94
CA GLY A 45 -24.37 -7.66 -3.65
C GLY A 45 -25.83 -7.24 -3.80
N VAL A 46 -26.73 -8.07 -3.27
CA VAL A 46 -28.20 -7.96 -3.30
C VAL A 46 -28.73 -6.64 -2.72
N ARG A 47 -29.65 -5.95 -3.42
CA ARG A 47 -30.61 -5.02 -2.80
C ARG A 47 -31.99 -5.04 -3.46
N SER A 48 -32.97 -4.95 -2.57
CA SER A 48 -34.41 -5.17 -2.73
C SER A 48 -35.13 -4.10 -3.55
N ARG A 49 -36.25 -4.52 -4.17
CA ARG A 49 -37.23 -3.68 -4.87
C ARG A 49 -37.86 -2.62 -3.96
N SER A 50 -37.96 -1.39 -4.45
CA SER A 50 -39.10 -0.50 -4.19
C SER A 50 -39.28 0.51 -5.33
N SER A 51 -40.53 0.69 -5.69
CA SER A 51 -41.15 1.42 -6.80
C SER A 51 -41.05 2.96 -6.72
N THR A 52 -40.93 3.60 -7.89
CA THR A 52 -41.33 4.99 -8.21
C THR A 52 -42.87 5.09 -8.36
N PRO A 53 -43.56 6.26 -8.54
CA PRO A 53 -43.06 7.56 -9.05
C PRO A 53 -43.65 8.84 -8.42
N GLY A 54 -43.08 9.99 -8.80
CA GLY A 54 -43.64 11.32 -8.58
C GLY A 54 -42.73 12.39 -9.18
N GLU A 55 -43.22 12.99 -10.27
CA GLU A 55 -42.61 14.03 -11.11
C GLU A 55 -42.49 15.37 -10.36
N ASP A 56 -41.45 16.17 -10.66
CA ASP A 56 -41.62 17.62 -10.87
C ASP A 56 -40.36 18.25 -11.50
N GLU A 57 -40.61 19.26 -12.32
CA GLU A 57 -39.81 19.76 -13.43
C GLU A 57 -38.67 20.73 -13.05
N GLN A 58 -37.83 20.97 -14.06
CA GLN A 58 -36.57 21.68 -14.11
C GLN A 58 -36.67 23.20 -13.88
N MET A 59 -35.60 23.79 -13.34
CA MET A 59 -34.88 24.92 -13.99
C MET A 59 -33.54 25.14 -13.27
N VAL A 60 -32.44 24.68 -13.89
CA VAL A 60 -31.08 25.12 -13.52
C VAL A 60 -30.51 25.87 -14.72
N THR A 61 -30.42 27.18 -14.57
CA THR A 61 -29.69 28.08 -15.45
C THR A 61 -28.19 27.87 -15.23
N SER A 62 -27.47 27.54 -16.30
CA SER A 62 -26.01 27.53 -16.35
C SER A 62 -25.43 28.94 -16.14
N PRO A 63 -24.36 29.13 -15.34
CA PRO A 63 -23.51 30.30 -15.48
C PRO A 63 -22.30 29.96 -16.38
N ALA A 64 -22.02 30.92 -17.26
CA ALA A 64 -20.94 30.93 -18.23
C ALA A 64 -19.54 31.04 -17.60
N GLU A 65 -18.55 30.62 -18.37
CA GLU A 65 -17.11 30.77 -18.14
C GLU A 65 -16.67 32.24 -18.32
N ASP A 66 -15.94 32.78 -17.33
CA ASP A 66 -14.64 33.47 -17.45
C ASP A 66 -14.36 34.35 -16.21
N GLY A 67 -13.18 34.18 -15.63
CA GLY A 67 -12.62 35.07 -14.61
C GLY A 67 -11.81 34.32 -13.55
N ASP A 68 -10.50 34.59 -13.52
CA ASP A 68 -9.52 34.20 -12.49
C ASP A 68 -10.16 34.12 -11.09
N SER A 69 -10.57 32.90 -10.72
CA SER A 69 -10.92 32.58 -9.35
C SER A 69 -9.62 32.11 -8.71
N PRO A 70 -9.15 32.71 -7.60
CA PRO A 70 -7.99 32.18 -6.89
C PRO A 70 -8.28 30.71 -6.60
N LEU A 71 -7.39 29.83 -7.05
CA LEU A 71 -7.51 28.39 -6.85
C LEU A 71 -7.85 28.18 -5.37
N LEU A 72 -9.05 27.67 -5.09
CA LEU A 72 -9.47 27.45 -3.73
C LEU A 72 -8.44 26.52 -3.07
N PRO A 73 -7.90 26.88 -1.88
CA PRO A 73 -6.92 26.04 -1.20
C PRO A 73 -7.43 24.60 -1.08
N ARG A 74 -6.57 23.63 -1.43
CA ARG A 74 -6.89 22.19 -1.38
C ARG A 74 -7.41 21.76 -0.01
N TYR A 75 -6.87 22.39 1.04
CA TYR A 75 -7.26 22.17 2.42
C TYR A 75 -7.71 23.47 3.07
N ARG A 76 -8.69 23.39 3.98
CA ARG A 76 -9.08 24.54 4.78
C ARG A 76 -8.08 24.77 5.90
N GLN A 77 -7.90 26.03 6.25
CA GLN A 77 -7.13 26.44 7.42
C GLN A 77 -7.74 25.84 8.70
N ALA A 78 -6.88 25.52 9.66
CA ALA A 78 -7.27 25.03 10.97
C ALA A 78 -6.92 26.07 12.04
N THR A 79 -7.76 26.15 13.07
CA THR A 79 -7.50 26.92 14.29
C THR A 79 -7.75 26.05 15.49
N GLU A 80 -7.10 26.38 16.60
CA GLU A 80 -7.36 25.70 17.85
C GLU A 80 -8.79 25.93 18.32
N ALA A 81 -9.42 24.88 18.83
CA ALA A 81 -10.76 24.98 19.39
C ALA A 81 -10.76 25.87 20.65
N PRO A 82 -11.87 26.54 20.99
CA PRO A 82 -11.98 27.30 22.23
C PRO A 82 -11.65 26.45 23.47
N ASP A 83 -10.96 27.02 24.46
CA ASP A 83 -10.51 26.28 25.66
C ASP A 83 -11.66 25.58 26.40
N THR A 84 -12.84 26.21 26.44
CA THR A 84 -14.03 25.61 27.04
C THR A 84 -14.47 24.34 26.34
N PHE A 85 -14.36 24.28 25.01
CA PHE A 85 -14.65 23.08 24.23
C PHE A 85 -13.55 22.02 24.39
N LYS A 86 -12.27 22.42 24.39
CA LYS A 86 -11.14 21.51 24.64
C LYS A 86 -11.28 20.81 25.99
N GLN A 87 -11.52 21.59 27.06
CA GLN A 87 -11.71 21.07 28.42
C GLN A 87 -12.92 20.15 28.53
N GLN A 88 -14.05 20.50 27.90
CA GLN A 88 -15.22 19.61 27.88
C GLN A 88 -14.92 18.27 27.22
N VAL A 89 -14.30 18.28 26.04
CA VAL A 89 -13.94 17.06 25.32
C VAL A 89 -12.89 16.25 26.09
N GLN A 90 -11.93 16.92 26.72
CA GLN A 90 -10.90 16.29 27.56
C GLN A 90 -11.53 15.57 28.74
N ILE A 91 -12.42 16.22 29.50
CA ILE A 91 -13.16 15.61 30.62
C ILE A 91 -13.92 14.38 30.13
N ILE A 92 -14.64 14.47 29.00
CA ILE A 92 -15.42 13.34 28.47
C ILE A 92 -14.50 12.17 28.06
N PHE A 93 -13.30 12.46 27.52
CA PHE A 93 -12.30 11.43 27.22
C PHE A 93 -11.71 10.79 28.48
N GLU A 94 -11.45 11.57 29.53
CA GLU A 94 -10.91 11.09 30.80
C GLU A 94 -11.94 10.25 31.58
N GLU A 95 -13.22 10.63 31.53
CA GLU A 95 -14.36 9.87 32.07
C GLU A 95 -14.69 8.60 31.25
N LYS A 96 -13.87 8.27 30.24
CA LYS A 96 -14.01 7.07 29.39
C LYS A 96 -15.31 7.04 28.58
N ILE A 97 -15.97 8.18 28.37
CA ILE A 97 -17.22 8.31 27.61
C ILE A 97 -16.92 8.65 26.13
N TYR A 98 -16.07 7.82 25.51
CA TYR A 98 -15.47 8.08 24.20
C TYR A 98 -16.48 8.34 23.07
N HIS A 99 -17.64 7.67 23.11
CA HIS A 99 -18.64 7.78 22.06
C HIS A 99 -19.29 9.17 22.00
N ILE A 100 -19.44 9.85 23.14
CA ILE A 100 -19.96 11.22 23.24
C ILE A 100 -18.89 12.21 22.77
N ALA A 101 -17.64 12.04 23.21
CA ALA A 101 -16.54 12.89 22.78
C ALA A 101 -16.38 12.88 21.25
N LEU A 102 -16.36 11.69 20.65
CA LEU A 102 -16.31 11.56 19.18
C LEU A 102 -17.52 12.17 18.49
N GLN A 103 -18.71 12.04 19.05
CA GLN A 103 -19.92 12.65 18.49
C GLN A 103 -19.83 14.18 18.52
N GLN A 104 -19.38 14.78 19.63
CA GLN A 104 -19.21 16.23 19.74
C GLN A 104 -18.16 16.75 18.76
N LEU A 105 -17.01 16.08 18.67
CA LEU A 105 -15.95 16.41 17.72
C LEU A 105 -16.44 16.30 16.26
N GLN A 106 -17.20 15.25 15.94
CA GLN A 106 -17.77 15.07 14.61
C GLN A 106 -18.83 16.12 14.27
N SER A 107 -19.72 16.45 15.22
CA SER A 107 -20.71 17.50 15.05
C SER A 107 -20.06 18.86 14.82
N ASN A 108 -18.94 19.14 15.48
CA ASN A 108 -18.19 20.37 15.26
C ASN A 108 -17.65 20.45 13.82
N LEU A 109 -16.97 19.40 13.33
CA LEU A 109 -16.51 19.35 11.94
C LEU A 109 -17.68 19.47 10.95
N SER A 110 -18.80 18.80 11.20
CA SER A 110 -19.96 18.86 10.31
C SER A 110 -20.61 20.25 10.30
N MET A 111 -20.68 20.96 11.43
CA MET A 111 -21.27 22.30 11.50
C MET A 111 -20.47 23.33 10.69
N LEU A 112 -19.14 23.22 10.72
CA LEU A 112 -18.23 24.11 9.98
C LEU A 112 -18.21 23.83 8.47
N SER A 113 -18.70 22.65 8.04
CA SER A 113 -18.83 22.32 6.61
C SER A 113 -19.88 23.15 5.87
N TYR A 114 -20.88 23.68 6.58
CA TYR A 114 -21.92 24.57 6.02
C TYR A 114 -21.48 26.05 5.97
N GLN A 115 -20.30 26.38 6.47
CA GLN A 115 -19.76 27.73 6.48
C GLN A 115 -18.89 28.01 5.24
N THR A 116 -18.80 29.29 4.86
CA THR A 116 -17.98 29.74 3.73
C THR A 116 -16.52 29.29 3.87
N SER A 117 -15.82 29.13 2.76
CA SER A 117 -14.46 28.56 2.70
C SER A 117 -13.40 29.30 3.54
N ASN A 118 -13.71 30.51 4.01
CA ASN A 118 -12.78 31.35 4.76
C ASN A 118 -12.84 31.17 6.29
N VAL A 119 -13.76 30.36 6.83
CA VAL A 119 -13.77 30.08 8.28
C VAL A 119 -12.90 28.86 8.57
N PRO A 120 -11.89 28.99 9.46
CA PRO A 120 -11.02 27.87 9.81
C PRO A 120 -11.78 26.80 10.60
N TYR A 121 -11.40 25.54 10.41
CA TYR A 121 -11.94 24.43 11.19
C TYR A 121 -11.33 24.38 12.59
N TRP A 122 -12.11 23.96 13.59
CA TRP A 122 -11.57 23.57 14.87
C TRP A 122 -11.15 22.11 14.82
N VAL A 123 -9.86 21.86 15.07
CA VAL A 123 -9.30 20.51 15.09
C VAL A 123 -9.04 20.11 16.54
N ALA A 124 -9.26 18.83 16.85
CA ALA A 124 -8.92 18.30 18.15
C ALA A 124 -7.40 18.42 18.41
N PRO A 125 -6.96 18.69 19.64
CA PRO A 125 -5.54 18.70 19.99
C PRO A 125 -4.82 17.40 19.56
N PRO A 126 -3.49 17.45 19.29
CA PRO A 126 -2.73 16.28 18.85
C PRO A 126 -2.85 15.07 19.80
N SER A 127 -2.89 15.30 21.12
CA SER A 127 -3.09 14.25 22.13
C SER A 127 -4.43 13.53 21.98
N HIS A 128 -5.48 14.26 21.62
CA HIS A 128 -6.81 13.72 21.35
C HIS A 128 -6.81 12.92 20.04
N LEU A 129 -6.19 13.45 18.97
CA LEU A 129 -6.03 12.71 17.71
C LEU A 129 -5.27 11.39 17.91
N ALA A 130 -4.21 11.41 18.72
CA ALA A 130 -3.44 10.22 19.08
C ALA A 130 -4.29 9.17 19.82
N LEU A 131 -5.11 9.61 20.79
CA LEU A 131 -6.07 8.74 21.48
C LEU A 131 -7.07 8.15 20.49
N ILE A 132 -7.67 8.97 19.62
CA ILE A 132 -8.65 8.52 18.61
C ILE A 132 -8.01 7.48 17.67
N GLY A 133 -6.75 7.67 17.27
CA GLY A 133 -5.97 6.69 16.51
C GLY A 133 -5.81 5.36 17.24
N THR A 134 -5.67 5.38 18.58
CA THR A 134 -5.67 4.17 19.41
C THR A 134 -7.06 3.54 19.49
N LEU A 135 -8.12 4.34 19.74
CA LEU A 135 -9.51 3.86 19.83
C LEU A 135 -9.97 3.14 18.55
N ALA A 136 -9.49 3.60 17.39
CA ALA A 136 -9.80 3.01 16.08
C ALA A 136 -9.37 1.54 15.94
N ILE A 137 -8.45 1.06 16.79
CA ILE A 137 -7.90 -0.30 16.64
C ILE A 137 -7.78 -1.07 17.96
N HIS A 138 -7.92 -0.43 19.11
CA HIS A 138 -7.70 -1.08 20.40
C HIS A 138 -8.59 -2.33 20.59
N PRO A 139 -8.06 -3.49 21.07
CA PRO A 139 -8.82 -4.74 21.21
C PRO A 139 -10.09 -4.60 22.04
N ARG A 140 -10.05 -3.80 23.12
CA ARG A 140 -11.20 -3.48 23.98
C ARG A 140 -12.45 -3.04 23.20
N PHE A 141 -12.28 -2.28 22.12
CA PHE A 141 -13.39 -1.74 21.32
C PHE A 141 -13.59 -2.49 20.00
N THR A 142 -12.76 -3.49 19.72
CA THR A 142 -12.79 -4.28 18.49
C THR A 142 -13.02 -5.75 18.83
N THR A 143 -11.96 -6.55 18.94
CA THR A 143 -12.05 -8.02 19.16
C THR A 143 -12.67 -8.40 20.50
N HIS A 144 -12.60 -7.53 21.50
CA HIS A 144 -13.12 -7.78 22.86
C HIS A 144 -14.36 -6.95 23.22
N ALA A 145 -14.93 -6.21 22.26
CA ALA A 145 -16.06 -5.31 22.51
C ALA A 145 -17.32 -6.05 23.01
N VAL A 146 -17.89 -5.55 24.11
CA VAL A 146 -19.04 -6.18 24.77
C VAL A 146 -20.32 -5.44 24.42
N THR A 147 -20.28 -4.11 24.58
CA THR A 147 -21.44 -3.25 24.39
C THR A 147 -21.52 -2.73 22.96
N ASP A 148 -22.72 -2.38 22.50
CA ASP A 148 -22.88 -1.81 21.15
C ASP A 148 -22.19 -0.45 21.02
N ASN A 149 -22.14 0.33 22.11
CA ASN A 149 -21.40 1.59 22.15
C ASN A 149 -19.89 1.39 21.95
N GLU A 150 -19.31 0.32 22.52
CA GLU A 150 -17.91 -0.04 22.27
C GLU A 150 -17.68 -0.49 20.83
N ARG A 151 -18.58 -1.29 20.26
CA ARG A 151 -18.44 -1.80 18.87
C ARG A 151 -18.50 -0.72 17.81
N ILE A 152 -19.26 0.35 18.05
CA ILE A 152 -19.40 1.48 17.13
C ILE A 152 -18.19 2.42 17.23
N LEU A 153 -17.45 2.39 18.35
CA LEU A 153 -16.39 3.35 18.64
C LEU A 153 -15.26 3.35 17.60
N PRO A 154 -14.71 2.20 17.15
CA PRO A 154 -13.64 2.18 16.16
C PRO A 154 -14.06 2.81 14.83
N ALA A 155 -15.30 2.56 14.40
CA ALA A 155 -15.83 3.11 13.16
C ALA A 155 -15.99 4.63 13.24
N ARG A 156 -16.50 5.16 14.37
CA ARG A 156 -16.59 6.61 14.59
C ARG A 156 -15.21 7.27 14.67
N ALA A 157 -14.27 6.62 15.34
CA ALA A 157 -12.90 7.12 15.45
C ALA A 157 -12.24 7.23 14.06
N HIS A 158 -12.35 6.17 13.25
CA HIS A 158 -11.83 6.15 11.88
C HIS A 158 -12.51 7.20 10.99
N GLN A 159 -13.84 7.31 11.07
CA GLN A 159 -14.60 8.32 10.32
C GLN A 159 -14.16 9.74 10.68
N TYR A 160 -13.99 10.04 11.96
CA TYR A 160 -13.52 11.34 12.41
C TYR A 160 -12.13 11.66 11.84
N LEU A 161 -11.17 10.74 11.97
CA LEU A 161 -9.82 10.92 11.44
C LEU A 161 -9.79 11.15 9.92
N ARG A 162 -10.60 10.38 9.16
CA ARG A 162 -10.75 10.58 7.71
C ARG A 162 -11.36 11.94 7.37
N ASN A 163 -12.31 12.41 8.18
CA ASN A 163 -12.95 13.71 7.98
C ASN A 163 -11.98 14.86 8.25
N VAL A 164 -11.17 14.78 9.32
CA VAL A 164 -10.09 15.75 9.58
C VAL A 164 -9.11 15.76 8.41
N LEU A 165 -8.58 14.59 8.03
CA LEU A 165 -7.63 14.47 6.91
C LEU A 165 -8.18 14.97 5.57
N ARG A 166 -9.50 14.89 5.35
CA ARG A 166 -10.14 15.39 4.13
C ARG A 166 -10.41 16.90 4.19
N ALA A 167 -10.77 17.44 5.35
CA ALA A 167 -11.20 18.82 5.48
C ALA A 167 -10.03 19.81 5.65
N VAL A 168 -9.08 19.48 6.54
CA VAL A 168 -7.97 20.36 6.92
C VAL A 168 -6.61 19.88 6.44
N GLY A 169 -6.52 18.62 6.02
CA GLY A 169 -5.26 18.06 5.54
C GLY A 169 -4.29 17.63 6.66
N PRO A 170 -3.19 16.95 6.29
CA PRO A 170 -2.16 16.48 7.21
C PRO A 170 -1.47 17.60 8.00
N VAL A 171 -1.07 18.68 7.32
CA VAL A 171 -0.28 19.76 7.92
C VAL A 171 -1.14 20.61 8.86
N ASN A 172 -2.25 21.17 8.36
CA ASN A 172 -3.12 22.00 9.23
C ASN A 172 -3.81 21.18 10.32
N GLY A 173 -4.03 19.87 10.11
CA GLY A 173 -4.52 18.95 11.14
C GLY A 173 -3.50 18.60 12.22
N ASN A 174 -2.24 19.02 12.08
CA ASN A 174 -1.11 18.70 12.95
C ASN A 174 -0.97 17.20 13.25
N PHE A 175 -1.15 16.37 12.22
CA PHE A 175 -1.00 14.91 12.35
C PHE A 175 0.43 14.50 12.68
N ASN A 176 1.42 15.30 12.30
CA ASN A 176 2.82 15.05 12.62
C ASN A 176 3.05 15.02 14.13
N SER A 177 2.44 15.93 14.89
CA SER A 177 2.55 15.93 16.36
C SER A 177 1.70 14.83 17.00
N ALA A 178 0.58 14.46 16.38
CA ALA A 178 -0.35 13.47 16.95
C ALA A 178 0.18 12.03 16.83
N PHE A 179 0.80 11.68 15.70
CA PHE A 179 1.14 10.29 15.37
C PHE A 179 2.64 10.02 15.50
N ILE A 180 3.21 10.39 16.65
CA ILE A 180 4.62 10.14 16.96
C ILE A 180 4.73 8.86 17.79
N PHE A 181 5.54 7.90 17.33
CA PHE A 181 5.92 6.74 18.13
C PHE A 181 6.93 7.14 19.20
N ARG A 182 6.70 6.72 20.44
CA ARG A 182 7.65 7.01 21.53
C ARG A 182 8.89 6.14 21.36
N ASP A 183 10.04 6.81 21.32
CA ASP A 183 11.31 6.16 21.06
C ASP A 183 11.59 5.12 22.17
N GLY A 184 11.57 3.83 21.82
CA GLY A 184 11.71 2.72 22.78
C GLY A 184 13.05 2.70 23.54
N ARG A 185 13.98 3.58 23.17
CA ARG A 185 15.23 3.87 23.87
C ARG A 185 15.00 4.68 25.15
N GLU A 186 14.08 5.63 25.17
CA GLU A 186 13.76 6.45 26.35
C GLU A 186 12.99 5.66 27.42
N ALA A 187 12.11 4.75 27.00
CA ALA A 187 11.39 3.87 27.93
C ALA A 187 12.33 2.92 28.71
N ARG A 188 13.49 2.57 28.14
CA ARG A 188 14.52 1.74 28.81
C ARG A 188 15.47 2.54 29.70
N THR A 189 15.79 3.78 29.34
CA THR A 189 16.62 4.68 30.17
C THR A 189 15.82 5.30 31.32
N SER A 190 14.52 5.52 31.15
CA SER A 190 13.61 6.01 32.21
C SER A 190 13.56 5.07 33.42
N ARG A 191 13.57 3.73 33.21
CA ARG A 191 13.64 2.76 34.33
C ARG A 191 14.97 2.75 35.07
N ARG A 192 16.06 3.27 34.47
CA ARG A 192 17.37 3.41 35.13
C ARG A 192 17.61 4.80 35.73
N ARG A 193 16.85 5.82 35.35
CA ARG A 193 16.99 7.20 35.83
C ARG A 193 15.97 7.62 36.89
N ARG A 194 15.14 6.70 37.41
CA ARG A 194 14.32 6.96 38.61
C ARG A 194 15.16 6.88 39.91
N GLY A 195 16.30 7.57 39.90
CA GLY A 195 17.28 7.59 40.99
C GLY A 195 18.22 8.80 41.02
N LEU A 196 18.29 9.62 39.97
CA LEU A 196 18.99 10.90 40.02
C LEU A 196 18.22 11.95 39.21
N ALA A 197 17.71 12.94 39.93
CA ALA A 197 17.23 14.18 39.36
C ALA A 197 18.39 14.87 38.61
N SER A 198 18.11 15.32 37.39
CA SER A 198 18.82 16.44 36.79
C SER A 198 17.85 17.18 35.88
N THR A 199 17.36 18.28 36.44
CA THR A 199 16.83 19.48 35.81
C THR A 199 17.65 19.83 34.57
N GLU A 200 16.99 19.93 33.43
CA GLU A 200 17.18 20.96 32.39
C GLU A 200 16.46 20.49 31.11
N SER A 201 15.21 20.95 30.97
CA SER A 201 14.51 21.01 29.69
C SER A 201 13.85 22.39 29.59
N ARG A 202 14.03 22.95 28.40
CA ARG A 202 13.85 24.33 27.97
C ARG A 202 12.37 24.75 27.95
N ASP A 203 12.16 26.03 28.24
CA ASP A 203 10.90 26.76 28.39
C ASP A 203 9.91 26.57 27.21
N GLY A 204 8.62 26.47 27.55
CA GLY A 204 7.48 26.28 26.67
C GLY A 204 6.42 25.38 27.32
N THR A 205 5.37 25.95 27.91
CA THR A 205 4.22 25.24 28.53
C THR A 205 3.55 24.25 27.58
N PRO A 206 3.27 22.99 28.01
CA PRO A 206 1.95 22.39 27.72
C PRO A 206 1.54 21.28 28.73
N GLU A 207 1.14 21.60 29.96
CA GLU A 207 0.52 20.59 30.85
C GLU A 207 -1.01 20.48 30.68
N GLU A 208 -1.66 21.43 30.00
CA GLU A 208 -3.13 21.54 29.97
C GLU A 208 -3.81 20.57 29.00
N ASP A 209 -3.17 20.21 27.88
CA ASP A 209 -3.74 19.36 26.82
C ASP A 209 -3.33 17.86 26.92
N GLU A 210 -2.61 17.45 27.97
CA GLU A 210 -2.22 16.04 28.17
C GLU A 210 -3.35 15.20 28.80
N LEU A 211 -3.83 14.20 28.06
CA LEU A 211 -4.84 13.24 28.54
C LEU A 211 -4.23 12.25 29.52
N LYS A 212 -4.83 12.11 30.70
CA LYS A 212 -4.36 11.16 31.74
C LYS A 212 -4.89 9.72 31.57
N SER A 213 -5.71 9.48 30.56
CA SER A 213 -6.29 8.17 30.31
C SER A 213 -5.21 7.11 29.97
N PRO A 214 -5.32 5.86 30.47
CA PRO A 214 -4.39 4.79 30.12
C PRO A 214 -4.25 4.58 28.60
N LEU A 215 -5.37 4.73 27.87
CA LEU A 215 -5.41 4.58 26.41
C LEU A 215 -4.73 5.73 25.65
N ALA A 216 -4.50 6.87 26.29
CA ALA A 216 -3.70 7.97 25.75
C ALA A 216 -2.22 7.86 26.14
N THR A 217 -1.92 7.17 27.26
CA THR A 217 -0.58 7.07 27.84
C THR A 217 0.03 5.68 27.66
N SER A 218 -0.05 4.78 28.63
CA SER A 218 0.67 3.49 28.67
C SER A 218 0.07 2.38 27.78
N ASP A 219 -1.22 2.46 27.51
CA ASP A 219 -1.99 1.52 26.68
C ASP A 219 -2.22 2.07 25.27
N SER A 220 -1.65 3.24 24.95
CA SER A 220 -1.72 3.82 23.62
C SER A 220 -0.91 3.00 22.62
N LEU A 221 -1.37 3.01 21.37
CA LEU A 221 -0.65 2.39 20.25
C LEU A 221 0.79 2.93 20.15
N TRP A 222 0.91 4.26 20.30
CA TRP A 222 2.14 5.03 20.13
C TRP A 222 3.18 4.77 21.23
N SER A 223 2.75 4.34 22.42
CA SER A 223 3.66 3.94 23.51
C SER A 223 4.02 2.46 23.48
N ARG A 224 3.12 1.60 22.98
CA ARG A 224 3.31 0.15 23.03
C ARG A 224 4.15 -0.39 21.88
N VAL A 225 4.09 0.27 20.73
CA VAL A 225 4.87 -0.12 19.57
C VAL A 225 6.12 0.75 19.49
N PRO A 226 7.32 0.17 19.31
CA PRO A 226 8.54 0.96 19.28
C PRO A 226 8.63 1.90 18.07
N ASP A 227 8.04 1.51 16.94
CA ASP A 227 8.15 2.22 15.68
C ASP A 227 7.09 1.76 14.67
N PHE A 228 6.92 2.55 13.59
CA PHE A 228 5.98 2.28 12.50
C PHE A 228 6.24 0.93 11.79
N TRP A 229 7.49 0.53 11.59
CA TRP A 229 7.84 -0.68 10.86
C TRP A 229 7.53 -1.96 11.65
N SER A 230 7.72 -1.93 12.96
CA SER A 230 7.35 -2.97 13.91
C SER A 230 5.83 -3.14 13.98
N MET A 231 5.09 -2.03 13.96
CA MET A 231 3.63 -2.02 13.87
C MET A 231 3.14 -2.66 12.56
N MET A 232 3.69 -2.25 11.41
CA MET A 232 3.35 -2.84 10.11
C MET A 232 3.63 -4.34 10.08
N SER A 233 4.78 -4.77 10.63
CA SER A 233 5.14 -6.19 10.71
C SER A 233 4.10 -6.99 11.50
N TRP A 234 3.60 -6.44 12.61
CA TRP A 234 2.51 -7.08 13.36
C TRP A 234 1.20 -7.13 12.58
N ALA A 235 0.80 -6.02 11.96
CA ALA A 235 -0.40 -5.95 11.14
C ALA A 235 -0.38 -6.97 9.98
N PHE A 236 0.75 -7.11 9.28
CA PHE A 236 0.91 -8.13 8.23
C PHE A 236 0.91 -9.55 8.78
N LYS A 237 1.40 -9.78 10.01
CA LYS A 237 1.22 -11.08 10.67
C LYS A 237 -0.26 -11.39 10.93
N CYS A 238 -1.06 -10.37 11.25
CA CYS A 238 -2.51 -10.53 11.43
C CYS A 238 -3.20 -10.97 10.13
N SER A 239 -2.82 -10.45 8.95
CA SER A 239 -3.42 -10.92 7.69
C SER A 239 -3.16 -12.40 7.45
N MET A 240 -1.98 -12.89 7.85
CA MET A 240 -1.63 -14.30 7.71
C MET A 240 -2.34 -15.21 8.72
N THR A 241 -2.37 -14.81 10.00
CA THR A 241 -2.69 -15.73 11.11
C THR A 241 -4.03 -15.43 11.79
N TYR A 242 -4.49 -14.18 11.75
CA TYR A 242 -5.61 -13.68 12.54
C TYR A 242 -6.58 -12.85 11.69
N PRO A 243 -7.41 -13.49 10.83
CA PRO A 243 -8.34 -12.83 9.91
C PRO A 243 -9.24 -11.76 10.55
N GLU A 244 -9.84 -12.08 11.70
CA GLU A 244 -10.74 -11.14 12.40
C GLU A 244 -9.98 -9.87 12.81
N ARG A 245 -8.75 -10.04 13.28
CA ARG A 245 -7.92 -8.93 13.72
C ARG A 245 -7.35 -8.14 12.54
N TRP A 246 -7.09 -8.79 11.42
CA TRP A 246 -6.66 -8.14 10.18
C TRP A 246 -7.67 -7.11 9.68
N GLY A 247 -8.97 -7.36 9.78
CA GLY A 247 -10.00 -6.41 9.34
C GLY A 247 -9.83 -5.02 9.97
N HIS A 248 -9.47 -4.95 11.25
CA HIS A 248 -9.21 -3.70 11.95
C HIS A 248 -7.86 -3.08 11.58
N TRP A 249 -6.80 -3.89 11.53
CA TRP A 249 -5.47 -3.43 11.11
C TRP A 249 -5.45 -2.90 9.67
N LYS A 250 -6.19 -3.52 8.77
CA LYS A 250 -6.32 -3.09 7.38
C LYS A 250 -6.86 -1.68 7.29
N LEU A 251 -8.02 -1.40 7.90
CA LEU A 251 -8.65 -0.07 7.86
C LEU A 251 -7.74 1.01 8.45
N TRP A 252 -7.04 0.68 9.53
CA TRP A 252 -6.13 1.59 10.20
C TRP A 252 -4.87 1.85 9.34
N LEU A 253 -4.27 0.81 8.75
CA LEU A 253 -3.11 0.94 7.86
C LEU A 253 -3.46 1.70 6.58
N GLU A 254 -4.61 1.43 5.98
CA GLU A 254 -5.09 2.17 4.81
C GLU A 254 -5.22 3.66 5.11
N PHE A 255 -5.78 4.02 6.27
CA PHE A 255 -5.83 5.40 6.71
C PHE A 255 -4.44 6.01 6.94
N MET A 256 -3.50 5.28 7.56
CA MET A 256 -2.15 5.79 7.74
C MET A 256 -1.44 6.03 6.41
N VAL A 257 -1.57 5.12 5.45
CA VAL A 257 -0.98 5.33 4.12
C VAL A 257 -1.65 6.50 3.39
N ASP A 258 -2.98 6.63 3.48
CA ASP A 258 -3.71 7.80 2.96
C ASP A 258 -3.19 9.11 3.57
N LEU A 259 -2.88 9.10 4.88
CA LEU A 259 -2.30 10.25 5.58
C LEU A 259 -0.89 10.56 5.08
N LEU A 260 -0.01 9.55 5.01
CA LEU A 260 1.38 9.75 4.59
C LEU A 260 1.48 10.25 3.14
N GLU A 261 0.67 9.71 2.23
CA GLU A 261 0.60 10.18 0.82
C GLU A 261 0.13 11.62 0.71
N ARG A 262 -0.88 12.01 1.50
CA ARG A 262 -1.34 13.40 1.51
C ARG A 262 -0.33 14.34 2.16
N ASP A 263 0.39 13.89 3.18
CA ASP A 263 1.39 14.70 3.90
C ASP A 263 2.58 15.05 3.00
N VAL A 264 3.14 14.08 2.28
CA VAL A 264 4.23 14.35 1.34
C VAL A 264 3.78 15.24 0.19
N GLU A 265 2.58 15.02 -0.34
CA GLU A 265 2.05 15.81 -1.45
C GLU A 265 1.73 17.25 -1.02
N GLU A 266 1.08 17.45 0.14
CA GLU A 266 0.78 18.79 0.67
C GLU A 266 2.08 19.56 0.95
N ARG A 267 3.06 18.94 1.60
CA ARG A 267 4.33 19.59 1.92
C ARG A 267 5.13 19.97 0.69
N LYS A 268 5.17 19.10 -0.32
CA LYS A 268 5.78 19.45 -1.62
C LYS A 268 5.09 20.65 -2.25
N THR A 269 3.75 20.64 -2.31
CA THR A 269 3.00 21.78 -2.87
C THR A 269 3.30 23.07 -2.11
N LEU A 270 3.36 23.02 -0.78
CA LEU A 270 3.71 24.19 0.04
C LEU A 270 5.14 24.68 -0.20
N ASP A 271 6.12 23.78 -0.36
CA ASP A 271 7.49 24.15 -0.73
C ASP A 271 7.53 24.81 -2.12
N GLU A 272 6.75 24.30 -3.10
CA GLU A 272 6.65 24.87 -4.45
C GLU A 272 5.96 26.24 -4.46
N GLU A 273 4.93 26.43 -3.63
CA GLU A 273 4.24 27.72 -3.46
C GLU A 273 5.12 28.76 -2.74
N GLN A 274 5.99 28.34 -1.82
CA GLN A 274 6.94 29.21 -1.12
C GLN A 274 8.17 29.56 -1.96
N SER A 275 8.52 28.71 -2.93
CA SER A 275 9.60 28.90 -3.88
C SER A 275 9.16 29.81 -5.04
N GLU A 276 8.93 31.10 -4.75
CA GLU A 276 8.61 32.11 -5.78
C GLU A 276 9.74 32.20 -6.85
N PRO A 277 9.41 32.40 -8.14
CA PRO A 277 10.37 32.33 -9.27
C PRO A 277 11.41 33.47 -9.33
N ASN A 278 11.46 34.36 -8.34
CA ASN A 278 12.31 35.56 -8.36
C ASN A 278 13.70 35.39 -7.72
N ASP A 279 14.00 34.26 -7.07
CA ASP A 279 15.25 34.08 -6.31
C ASP A 279 16.22 33.07 -6.95
N ALA A 280 16.39 33.15 -8.28
CA ALA A 280 17.40 32.38 -9.02
C ALA A 280 18.87 32.81 -8.75
N SER A 281 19.16 33.43 -7.61
CA SER A 281 20.47 34.03 -7.32
C SER A 281 21.04 33.81 -5.91
N SER A 282 20.53 32.83 -5.15
CA SER A 282 21.23 32.36 -3.95
C SER A 282 21.90 31.01 -4.22
N ASP A 283 23.22 31.03 -4.32
CA ASP A 283 24.14 29.86 -4.26
C ASP A 283 24.13 29.18 -2.87
N ASP A 284 22.99 29.21 -2.15
CA ASP A 284 22.89 28.56 -0.84
C ASP A 284 22.51 27.09 -1.03
N GLU A 285 23.39 26.22 -0.54
CA GLU A 285 23.36 24.75 -0.49
C GLU A 285 22.21 24.23 0.42
N ALA A 286 21.06 24.89 0.42
CA ALA A 286 19.90 24.58 1.24
C ALA A 286 19.01 23.53 0.56
N CYS A 287 18.34 22.70 1.36
CA CYS A 287 17.34 21.75 0.90
C CYS A 287 16.31 22.45 0.00
N GLN A 288 16.13 21.96 -1.23
CA GLN A 288 15.12 22.48 -2.16
C GLN A 288 13.69 22.30 -1.63
N TYR A 289 13.46 21.32 -0.77
CA TYR A 289 12.13 20.96 -0.25
C TYR A 289 12.16 20.76 1.28
N PRO A 290 12.32 21.86 2.06
CA PRO A 290 12.48 21.79 3.52
C PRO A 290 11.23 21.25 4.22
N LEU A 291 10.02 21.60 3.79
CA LEU A 291 8.79 21.06 4.40
C LEU A 291 8.62 19.58 4.06
N LEU A 292 8.97 19.14 2.85
CA LEU A 292 8.92 17.73 2.46
C LEU A 292 9.86 16.88 3.34
N ARG A 293 11.03 17.40 3.68
CA ARG A 293 11.99 16.76 4.60
C ARG A 293 11.40 16.53 5.99
N GLU A 294 10.50 17.39 6.43
CA GLU A 294 9.79 17.29 7.71
C GLU A 294 8.54 16.41 7.66
N SER A 295 8.30 15.69 6.56
CA SER A 295 7.16 14.78 6.42
C SER A 295 7.13 13.67 7.48
N ILE A 296 5.92 13.22 7.81
CA ILE A 296 5.69 12.18 8.83
C ILE A 296 6.45 10.90 8.48
N ILE A 297 6.47 10.52 7.21
CA ILE A 297 7.20 9.33 6.75
C ILE A 297 8.72 9.46 6.96
N MET A 298 9.30 10.65 6.83
CA MET A 298 10.73 10.86 7.12
C MET A 298 11.04 10.59 8.60
N SER A 299 10.14 11.01 9.51
CA SER A 299 10.28 10.70 10.94
C SER A 299 10.21 9.18 11.22
N TYR A 300 9.39 8.44 10.47
CA TYR A 300 9.29 6.98 10.61
C TYR A 300 10.47 6.23 10.00
N ILE A 301 11.07 6.77 8.93
CA ILE A 301 12.31 6.21 8.38
C ILE A 301 13.42 6.31 9.42
N GLY A 302 13.64 7.50 10.01
CA GLY A 302 14.62 7.70 11.08
C GLY A 302 15.96 6.99 10.82
N ASP A 303 16.37 6.11 11.74
CA ASP A 303 17.62 5.33 11.66
C ASP A 303 17.50 4.02 10.84
N PHE A 304 16.35 3.72 10.25
CA PHE A 304 16.13 2.45 9.55
C PHE A 304 16.91 2.41 8.22
N THR A 305 17.73 1.37 8.08
CA THR A 305 18.40 1.08 6.82
C THR A 305 17.41 0.57 5.77
N LEU A 306 17.70 0.82 4.49
CA LEU A 306 16.91 0.31 3.36
C LEU A 306 16.63 -1.20 3.47
N ASN A 307 17.61 -2.00 3.90
CA ASN A 307 17.44 -3.45 4.05
C ASN A 307 16.43 -3.82 5.14
N GLN A 308 16.38 -3.06 6.24
CA GLN A 308 15.39 -3.28 7.31
C GLN A 308 13.99 -2.96 6.82
N ILE A 309 13.82 -1.83 6.11
CA ILE A 309 12.54 -1.44 5.51
C ILE A 309 12.08 -2.48 4.49
N MET A 310 12.96 -2.90 3.58
CA MET A 310 12.64 -3.94 2.59
C MET A 310 12.22 -5.25 3.26
N ARG A 311 12.92 -5.66 4.33
CA ARG A 311 12.54 -6.86 5.08
C ARG A 311 11.13 -6.77 5.66
N VAL A 312 10.71 -5.60 6.12
CA VAL A 312 9.34 -5.37 6.61
C VAL A 312 8.34 -5.33 5.45
N LEU A 313 8.66 -4.62 4.36
CA LEU A 313 7.82 -4.52 3.15
C LEU A 313 7.59 -5.86 2.46
N PHE A 314 8.50 -6.84 2.59
CA PHE A 314 8.33 -8.19 2.06
C PHE A 314 8.06 -9.25 3.13
N SER A 315 7.85 -8.83 4.38
CA SER A 315 7.58 -9.75 5.47
C SER A 315 6.36 -10.63 5.19
N PHE A 316 6.50 -11.92 5.50
CA PHE A 316 5.48 -12.96 5.29
C PHE A 316 5.10 -13.22 3.82
N LEU A 317 5.83 -12.65 2.85
CA LEU A 317 5.73 -12.99 1.42
C LEU A 317 6.91 -13.84 0.94
N ASP A 318 8.04 -13.76 1.62
CA ASP A 318 9.33 -14.36 1.25
C ASP A 318 9.56 -15.79 1.77
N GLY A 319 8.65 -16.31 2.60
CA GLY A 319 8.81 -17.62 3.24
C GLY A 319 9.64 -17.61 4.52
N GLU A 320 10.17 -16.44 4.92
CA GLU A 320 11.09 -16.34 6.04
C GLU A 320 10.35 -16.03 7.35
N PRO A 321 10.85 -16.52 8.49
CA PRO A 321 10.27 -16.18 9.79
C PRO A 321 10.57 -14.72 10.15
N HIS A 322 9.52 -13.94 10.39
CA HIS A 322 9.63 -12.55 10.84
C HIS A 322 9.17 -12.42 12.31
N PRO A 323 10.00 -11.85 13.19
CA PRO A 323 9.61 -11.63 14.58
C PRO A 323 8.64 -10.45 14.67
N ALA A 324 7.35 -10.75 14.82
CA ALA A 324 6.33 -9.73 15.12
C ALA A 324 5.65 -10.06 16.45
N ARG A 325 5.70 -9.08 17.37
CA ARG A 325 5.15 -9.15 18.73
C ARG A 325 3.75 -8.53 18.73
N GLU A 326 2.85 -9.13 19.51
CA GLU A 326 1.52 -8.55 19.73
C GLU A 326 1.65 -7.14 20.33
N VAL A 327 0.85 -6.20 19.85
CA VAL A 327 0.84 -4.83 20.36
C VAL A 327 0.14 -4.79 21.71
N TRP A 328 -1.02 -5.45 21.82
CA TRP A 328 -1.74 -5.60 23.07
C TRP A 328 -1.76 -7.07 23.52
N THR A 329 -1.69 -7.27 24.84
CA THR A 329 -1.71 -8.61 25.42
C THR A 329 -3.02 -9.33 25.08
N LYS A 330 -2.94 -10.53 24.49
CA LYS A 330 -4.11 -11.36 24.11
C LYS A 330 -5.04 -10.68 23.09
N GLU A 331 -4.51 -9.74 22.30
CA GLU A 331 -5.23 -9.05 21.21
C GLU A 331 -5.91 -10.02 20.23
N THR A 332 -5.27 -11.16 19.98
CA THR A 332 -5.66 -12.17 18.99
C THR A 332 -6.61 -13.24 19.51
N LYS A 333 -6.79 -13.32 20.84
CA LYS A 333 -7.65 -14.34 21.45
C LYS A 333 -9.09 -13.84 21.47
N SER A 334 -10.01 -14.67 20.98
CA SER A 334 -11.44 -14.37 21.08
C SER A 334 -11.89 -14.46 22.54
N ARG A 335 -12.91 -13.67 22.92
CA ARG A 335 -13.39 -13.63 24.31
C ARG A 335 -13.81 -15.01 24.83
N ALA A 336 -14.41 -15.84 23.98
CA ALA A 336 -14.84 -17.20 24.31
C ALA A 336 -13.68 -18.14 24.67
N GLU A 337 -12.47 -17.89 24.17
CA GLU A 337 -11.27 -18.66 24.53
C GLU A 337 -10.65 -18.20 25.84
N THR A 338 -10.84 -16.92 26.20
CA THR A 338 -10.32 -16.38 27.47
C THR A 338 -11.15 -16.79 28.68
N THR A 339 -12.47 -16.97 28.52
CA THR A 339 -13.37 -17.41 29.61
C THR A 339 -13.31 -18.91 29.89
N LYS A 340 -12.99 -19.75 28.90
CA LYS A 340 -12.83 -21.21 29.09
C LYS A 340 -11.69 -21.60 30.03
N LEU A 341 -10.75 -20.70 30.30
CA LEU A 341 -9.68 -20.91 31.29
C LEU A 341 -10.14 -20.72 32.74
N LYS A 342 -11.32 -20.13 32.98
CA LYS A 342 -12.02 -20.14 34.29
C LYS A 342 -13.03 -21.29 34.34
N GLN A 343 -12.58 -22.52 34.07
CA GLN A 343 -13.46 -23.69 34.19
C GLN A 343 -13.76 -23.92 35.68
N GLU A 344 -15.05 -23.92 36.01
CA GLU A 344 -15.63 -23.96 37.35
C GLU A 344 -14.97 -25.02 38.24
N LYS A 345 -14.42 -24.57 39.37
CA LYS A 345 -13.89 -25.43 40.42
C LYS A 345 -15.05 -26.24 40.98
N LYS A 346 -15.07 -27.55 40.74
CA LYS A 346 -16.10 -28.47 41.20
C LYS A 346 -16.26 -28.36 42.72
N LEU A 347 -17.42 -27.88 43.17
CA LEU A 347 -17.78 -27.74 44.59
C LEU A 347 -17.80 -29.13 45.23
N ASP A 348 -16.99 -29.32 46.27
CA ASP A 348 -16.89 -30.58 47.02
C ASP A 348 -17.50 -30.38 48.42
N LEU A 349 -18.80 -30.64 48.52
CA LEU A 349 -19.61 -30.40 49.73
C LEU A 349 -19.17 -31.28 50.91
N ASP A 350 -18.58 -32.44 50.64
CA ASP A 350 -18.14 -33.39 51.68
C ASP A 350 -16.86 -32.90 52.39
N ARG A 351 -16.12 -31.97 51.78
CA ARG A 351 -14.86 -31.41 52.30
C ARG A 351 -14.97 -30.01 52.90
N HIS A 352 -16.19 -29.49 53.10
CA HIS A 352 -16.41 -28.13 53.62
C HIS A 352 -15.69 -27.03 52.81
N GLN A 353 -15.45 -27.25 51.51
CA GLN A 353 -15.03 -26.18 50.60
C GLN A 353 -16.28 -25.52 50.01
N PHE A 354 -16.75 -24.50 50.71
CA PHE A 354 -17.80 -23.62 50.22
C PHE A 354 -17.18 -22.64 49.22
N GLY A 355 -17.86 -22.40 48.09
CA GLY A 355 -17.47 -21.33 47.18
C GLY A 355 -17.68 -19.99 47.86
N ASP A 356 -16.62 -19.19 48.00
CA ASP A 356 -16.70 -17.81 48.45
C ASP A 356 -17.39 -16.97 47.36
N TYR A 357 -18.71 -16.84 47.45
CA TYR A 357 -19.55 -16.13 46.47
C TYR A 357 -19.71 -14.63 46.79
N LEU A 358 -18.76 -13.99 47.48
CA LEU A 358 -18.92 -12.60 47.93
C LEU A 358 -17.72 -11.66 47.72
N ASP A 359 -16.63 -12.09 47.06
CA ASP A 359 -15.47 -11.21 46.79
C ASP A 359 -15.30 -10.80 45.31
N ASP A 360 -16.21 -11.21 44.41
CA ASP A 360 -16.09 -10.92 42.97
C ASP A 360 -17.11 -9.89 42.45
N GLU A 361 -17.56 -8.95 43.30
CA GLU A 361 -18.21 -7.70 42.86
C GLU A 361 -17.28 -6.54 43.20
N ASP A 362 -16.17 -6.40 42.45
CA ASP A 362 -15.44 -5.14 42.16
C ASP A 362 -13.98 -5.37 41.67
N GLU A 363 -13.70 -6.35 40.81
CA GLU A 363 -12.44 -6.32 40.04
C GLU A 363 -12.62 -5.48 38.77
N SER A 364 -12.62 -4.17 39.00
CA SER A 364 -12.26 -3.18 38.00
C SER A 364 -10.94 -3.55 37.34
N MET A 365 -10.91 -3.50 36.01
CA MET A 365 -9.76 -3.80 35.17
C MET A 365 -8.72 -2.66 35.28
N ASP A 366 -8.11 -2.49 36.44
CA ASP A 366 -7.03 -1.55 36.73
C ASP A 366 -6.13 -2.15 37.84
N GLU A 367 -5.32 -3.17 37.52
CA GLU A 367 -4.17 -3.52 38.36
C GLU A 367 -2.85 -3.14 37.68
N VAL A 368 -2.24 -2.14 38.30
CA VAL A 368 -0.89 -1.65 38.07
C VAL A 368 0.08 -2.64 38.72
N ASP A 369 0.88 -3.35 37.92
CA ASP A 369 1.87 -4.32 38.40
C ASP A 369 3.00 -3.60 39.17
N GLY A 370 2.96 -3.73 40.49
CA GLY A 370 3.97 -3.26 41.44
C GLY A 370 4.76 -4.42 42.03
N ASN A 371 6.07 -4.41 41.76
CA ASN A 371 7.13 -5.08 42.53
C ASN A 371 6.97 -6.58 42.83
N ALA A 372 7.61 -7.42 42.00
CA ALA A 372 8.19 -8.68 42.45
C ALA A 372 9.73 -8.60 42.40
N GLU A 373 10.36 -8.59 43.58
CA GLU A 373 11.79 -8.85 43.73
C GLU A 373 12.15 -10.27 43.25
N PRO A 374 13.35 -10.49 42.70
CA PRO A 374 13.72 -11.76 42.08
C PRO A 374 14.21 -12.76 43.14
N ASN A 375 13.42 -13.80 43.39
CA ASN A 375 13.93 -14.99 44.07
C ASN A 375 14.91 -15.73 43.16
N LEU A 376 16.18 -15.70 43.57
CA LEU A 376 17.30 -16.45 43.02
C LEU A 376 17.20 -17.93 43.42
N SER A 377 16.50 -18.75 42.63
CA SER A 377 16.86 -20.17 42.42
C SER A 377 15.81 -20.87 41.56
N ASP A 378 15.98 -20.86 40.24
CA ASP A 378 15.80 -22.09 39.45
C ASP A 378 16.27 -21.85 38.01
N ARG A 379 17.36 -22.53 37.66
CA ARG A 379 18.03 -22.43 36.36
C ARG A 379 17.68 -23.69 35.57
N PRO A 380 16.77 -23.66 34.57
CA PRO A 380 16.61 -24.79 33.68
C PRO A 380 17.82 -24.88 32.74
N LYS A 381 18.44 -26.07 32.71
CA LYS A 381 19.58 -26.41 31.85
C LYS A 381 19.19 -26.23 30.37
N ARG A 382 19.88 -25.35 29.65
CA ARG A 382 19.78 -25.21 28.19
C ARG A 382 20.22 -26.51 27.50
N PRO A 383 19.42 -27.11 26.59
CA PRO A 383 19.96 -28.11 25.68
C PRO A 383 20.83 -27.40 24.64
N ARG A 384 22.13 -27.72 24.64
CA ARG A 384 23.07 -27.34 23.58
C ARG A 384 22.76 -28.19 22.34
N GLY A 385 21.80 -27.75 21.53
CA GLY A 385 21.59 -28.21 20.17
C GLY A 385 22.07 -27.15 19.18
N ARG A 386 23.03 -27.48 18.32
CA ARG A 386 23.37 -26.66 17.14
C ARG A 386 22.10 -26.48 16.28
N PRO A 387 21.74 -25.26 15.84
CA PRO A 387 20.64 -25.10 14.89
C PRO A 387 21.02 -25.78 13.59
N LYS A 388 20.26 -26.81 13.20
CA LYS A 388 20.28 -27.35 11.84
C LYS A 388 19.83 -26.23 10.91
N LEU A 389 20.57 -26.06 9.81
CA LEU A 389 20.28 -25.16 8.70
C LEU A 389 18.78 -25.23 8.38
N GLY A 390 18.08 -24.11 8.62
CA GLY A 390 16.63 -24.03 8.58
C GLY A 390 16.11 -24.42 7.20
N LYS A 391 15.27 -25.45 7.16
CA LYS A 391 14.42 -25.73 6.01
C LYS A 391 13.48 -24.51 5.90
N LYS A 392 13.51 -23.77 4.78
CA LYS A 392 12.55 -22.69 4.54
C LYS A 392 11.15 -23.23 4.82
N VAL A 393 10.42 -22.57 5.71
CA VAL A 393 9.02 -22.93 5.96
C VAL A 393 8.29 -22.58 4.67
N GLN A 394 7.77 -23.57 3.97
CA GLN A 394 6.90 -23.31 2.82
C GLN A 394 5.67 -22.60 3.38
N LEU A 395 5.55 -21.31 3.09
CA LEU A 395 4.31 -20.60 3.31
C LEU A 395 3.24 -21.26 2.43
N PRO A 396 2.00 -21.39 2.92
CA PRO A 396 0.89 -21.77 2.06
C PRO A 396 0.84 -20.82 0.85
N PRO A 397 0.49 -21.32 -0.35
CA PRO A 397 0.27 -20.46 -1.49
C PRO A 397 -0.72 -19.33 -1.14
N LEU A 398 -0.61 -18.16 -1.78
CA LEU A 398 -1.56 -17.05 -1.64
C LEU A 398 -3.02 -17.50 -1.81
N VAL A 399 -3.27 -18.50 -2.66
CA VAL A 399 -4.59 -19.14 -2.83
C VAL A 399 -5.16 -19.63 -1.50
N ALA A 400 -4.30 -20.17 -0.63
CA ALA A 400 -4.69 -20.66 0.68
C ALA A 400 -4.89 -19.53 1.70
N ASN A 401 -4.43 -18.31 1.41
CA ASN A 401 -4.67 -17.14 2.25
C ASN A 401 -4.93 -15.85 1.45
N PRO A 402 -6.18 -15.61 1.01
CA PRO A 402 -6.54 -14.44 0.21
C PRO A 402 -6.38 -13.10 0.97
N LEU A 403 -6.19 -13.12 2.30
CA LEU A 403 -5.98 -11.89 3.07
C LEU A 403 -4.57 -11.32 2.88
N LEU A 404 -3.61 -12.17 2.54
CA LEU A 404 -2.25 -11.74 2.27
C LEU A 404 -2.16 -10.91 0.98
N GLU A 405 -2.99 -11.23 -0.03
CA GLU A 405 -3.15 -10.43 -1.25
C GLU A 405 -3.57 -8.99 -0.92
N GLN A 406 -4.46 -8.81 0.06
CA GLN A 406 -4.93 -7.48 0.50
C GLN A 406 -3.81 -6.62 1.12
N THR A 407 -2.68 -7.22 1.52
CA THR A 407 -1.52 -6.45 2.02
C THR A 407 -0.69 -5.84 0.89
N ILE A 408 -0.80 -6.38 -0.33
CA ILE A 408 0.07 -6.02 -1.45
C ILE A 408 -0.13 -4.55 -1.87
N PRO A 409 -1.37 -4.02 -2.02
CA PRO A 409 -1.57 -2.61 -2.35
C PRO A 409 -0.92 -1.66 -1.34
N ILE A 410 -1.02 -1.96 -0.03
CA ILE A 410 -0.39 -1.17 1.04
C ILE A 410 1.13 -1.14 0.88
N ARG A 411 1.77 -2.30 0.61
CA ARG A 411 3.22 -2.41 0.42
C ARG A 411 3.69 -1.60 -0.79
N ARG A 412 2.93 -1.65 -1.90
CA ARG A 412 3.22 -0.88 -3.12
C ARG A 412 3.15 0.61 -2.84
N ARG A 413 2.07 1.09 -2.23
CA ARG A 413 1.89 2.50 -1.88
C ARG A 413 3.03 3.05 -1.02
N ILE A 414 3.47 2.28 -0.02
CA ILE A 414 4.62 2.66 0.81
C ILE A 414 5.93 2.70 0.01
N PHE A 415 6.17 1.74 -0.89
CA PHE A 415 7.32 1.84 -1.80
C PHE A 415 7.22 3.11 -2.69
N GLY A 416 6.02 3.46 -3.15
CA GLY A 416 5.75 4.67 -3.92
C GLY A 416 6.13 5.94 -3.15
N LEU A 417 5.77 6.01 -1.87
CA LEU A 417 6.19 7.08 -0.95
C LEU A 417 7.72 7.17 -0.84
N LEU A 418 8.40 6.04 -0.62
CA LEU A 418 9.86 6.02 -0.52
C LEU A 418 10.51 6.50 -1.83
N SER A 419 9.99 6.04 -2.97
CA SER A 419 10.46 6.47 -4.28
C SER A 419 10.24 7.96 -4.52
N TYR A 420 9.10 8.49 -4.08
CA TYR A 420 8.75 9.89 -4.21
C TYR A 420 9.72 10.77 -3.42
N LEU A 421 9.98 10.44 -2.16
CA LEU A 421 10.95 11.15 -1.32
C LEU A 421 12.35 11.10 -1.92
N CYS A 422 12.80 9.92 -2.37
CA CYS A 422 14.13 9.78 -2.95
C CYS A 422 14.29 10.54 -4.27
N HIS A 423 13.20 10.77 -4.98
CA HIS A 423 13.20 11.55 -6.21
C HIS A 423 13.35 13.05 -5.94
N TYR A 424 12.52 13.61 -5.06
CA TYR A 424 12.48 15.06 -4.84
C TYR A 424 13.59 15.55 -3.89
N LEU A 425 13.94 14.79 -2.86
CA LEU A 425 14.97 15.20 -1.89
C LEU A 425 16.41 14.96 -2.38
N GLN A 426 16.60 14.18 -3.45
CA GLN A 426 17.90 13.91 -4.09
C GLN A 426 19.03 13.59 -3.09
N ASP A 427 19.98 14.51 -2.87
CA ASP A 427 21.12 14.30 -1.98
C ASP A 427 20.72 14.22 -0.49
N GLU A 428 19.59 14.80 -0.12
CA GLU A 428 19.00 14.71 1.22
C GLU A 428 18.02 13.53 1.36
N ALA A 429 17.85 12.74 0.31
CA ALA A 429 17.00 11.57 0.34
C ALA A 429 17.43 10.57 1.43
N PRO A 430 16.48 9.82 2.01
CA PRO A 430 16.81 8.78 2.98
C PRO A 430 17.67 7.67 2.37
N PHE A 431 17.52 7.41 1.07
CA PHE A 431 18.24 6.38 0.33
C PHE A 431 18.63 6.87 -1.06
N ASN A 432 19.68 6.27 -1.62
CA ASN A 432 19.94 6.42 -3.04
C ASN A 432 18.81 5.78 -3.86
N ILE A 433 18.23 6.53 -4.80
CA ILE A 433 17.07 6.09 -5.58
C ILE A 433 17.36 4.82 -6.41
N TYR A 434 18.58 4.65 -6.94
CA TYR A 434 18.96 3.45 -7.68
C TYR A 434 19.02 2.23 -6.77
N ASP A 435 19.62 2.36 -5.59
CA ASP A 435 19.69 1.28 -4.61
C ASP A 435 18.29 0.87 -4.13
N LEU A 436 17.38 1.84 -3.98
CA LEU A 436 15.98 1.61 -3.63
C LEU A 436 15.29 0.72 -4.67
N TYR A 437 15.36 1.10 -5.96
CA TYR A 437 14.78 0.33 -7.05
C TYR A 437 15.42 -1.05 -7.21
N GLU A 438 16.75 -1.13 -7.16
CA GLU A 438 17.46 -2.39 -7.28
C GLU A 438 17.06 -3.35 -6.14
N ARG A 439 17.06 -2.89 -4.89
CA ARG A 439 16.65 -3.75 -3.74
C ARG A 439 15.21 -4.19 -3.85
N PHE A 440 14.29 -3.31 -4.24
CA PHE A 440 12.89 -3.67 -4.40
C PHE A 440 12.70 -4.73 -5.49
N ALA A 441 13.30 -4.53 -6.65
CA ALA A 441 13.28 -5.51 -7.74
C ALA A 441 13.92 -6.85 -7.34
N MET A 442 15.02 -6.84 -6.58
CA MET A 442 15.65 -8.06 -6.07
C MET A 442 14.71 -8.85 -5.15
N ASN A 443 14.01 -8.18 -4.24
CA ASN A 443 13.05 -8.85 -3.36
C ASN A 443 11.84 -9.39 -4.15
N ILE A 444 11.30 -8.64 -5.12
CA ILE A 444 10.23 -9.11 -6.00
C ILE A 444 10.65 -10.39 -6.74
N ARG A 445 11.86 -10.41 -7.30
CA ARG A 445 12.37 -11.55 -8.06
C ARG A 445 12.39 -12.84 -7.25
N ASP A 446 12.65 -12.76 -5.96
CA ASP A 446 12.76 -13.93 -5.08
C ASP A 446 11.41 -14.40 -4.52
N LEU A 447 10.31 -13.69 -4.82
CA LEU A 447 8.95 -14.12 -4.46
C LEU A 447 8.54 -15.41 -5.17
N SER A 448 7.62 -16.13 -4.54
CA SER A 448 6.95 -17.29 -5.11
C SER A 448 6.05 -16.89 -6.30
N LEU A 449 5.79 -17.83 -7.21
CA LEU A 449 5.14 -17.55 -8.50
C LEU A 449 3.64 -17.21 -8.39
N ASP A 450 3.04 -17.48 -7.25
CA ASP A 450 1.71 -17.02 -6.86
C ASP A 450 1.72 -15.55 -6.44
N VAL A 451 2.75 -15.07 -5.73
CA VAL A 451 2.87 -13.68 -5.27
C VAL A 451 3.43 -12.76 -6.35
N TYR A 452 4.43 -13.23 -7.08
CA TYR A 452 5.17 -12.47 -8.07
C TYR A 452 4.29 -11.67 -9.06
N PRO A 453 3.25 -12.26 -9.70
CA PRO A 453 2.44 -11.56 -10.69
C PRO A 453 1.76 -10.32 -10.13
N HIS A 454 1.36 -10.35 -8.85
CA HIS A 454 0.73 -9.21 -8.20
C HIS A 454 1.67 -8.01 -8.24
N PHE A 455 2.95 -8.15 -7.87
CA PHE A 455 3.89 -7.03 -7.86
C PHE A 455 4.28 -6.49 -9.25
N VAL A 456 3.98 -7.24 -10.31
CA VAL A 456 4.41 -6.94 -11.69
C VAL A 456 3.24 -6.46 -12.57
N TRP A 457 2.00 -6.62 -12.11
CA TRP A 457 0.81 -6.18 -12.84
C TRP A 457 0.81 -4.67 -13.07
N SER A 458 0.60 -4.28 -14.34
CA SER A 458 0.52 -2.91 -14.89
C SER A 458 -0.36 -1.89 -14.11
N GLU A 459 -1.41 -2.31 -13.41
CA GLU A 459 -2.35 -1.46 -12.65
C GLU A 459 -1.75 -0.90 -11.34
N MET A 460 -0.42 -0.77 -11.28
CA MET A 460 0.26 -0.18 -10.12
C MET A 460 -0.16 1.29 -9.97
N PRO A 461 -0.40 1.78 -8.73
CA PRO A 461 -0.65 3.20 -8.47
C PRO A 461 0.60 4.07 -8.62
N PHE A 462 1.64 3.60 -9.31
CA PHE A 462 2.88 4.33 -9.46
C PHE A 462 2.82 5.31 -10.63
N LYS A 463 3.58 6.42 -10.53
CA LYS A 463 3.94 7.20 -11.72
C LYS A 463 4.58 6.26 -12.75
N GLU A 464 4.26 6.46 -14.01
CA GLU A 464 4.63 5.58 -15.13
C GLU A 464 6.13 5.23 -15.17
N GLY A 465 6.99 6.21 -14.90
CA GLY A 465 8.44 6.00 -14.83
C GLY A 465 8.92 5.01 -13.76
N VAL A 466 8.22 4.89 -12.63
CA VAL A 466 8.57 3.98 -11.52
C VAL A 466 8.36 2.53 -11.95
N TYR A 467 7.23 2.24 -12.60
CA TYR A 467 6.90 0.89 -13.09
C TYR A 467 7.95 0.42 -14.10
N VAL A 468 8.21 1.25 -15.11
CA VAL A 468 9.20 0.97 -16.15
C VAL A 468 10.58 0.72 -15.54
N THR A 469 10.98 1.54 -14.56
CA THR A 469 12.26 1.37 -13.86
C THR A 469 12.35 0.02 -13.14
N ILE A 470 11.31 -0.40 -12.41
CA ILE A 470 11.29 -1.70 -11.72
C ILE A 470 11.36 -2.86 -12.72
N VAL A 471 10.54 -2.81 -13.78
CA VAL A 471 10.52 -3.82 -14.84
C VAL A 471 11.90 -3.99 -15.47
N ARG A 472 12.57 -2.89 -15.79
CA ARG A 472 13.93 -2.92 -16.36
C ARG A 472 14.95 -3.56 -15.41
N HIS A 473 14.88 -3.26 -14.11
CA HIS A 473 15.72 -3.93 -13.11
C HIS A 473 15.44 -5.43 -13.05
N LEU A 474 14.17 -5.85 -13.11
CA LEU A 474 13.80 -7.27 -13.12
C LEU A 474 14.28 -7.98 -14.39
N LEU A 475 14.04 -7.38 -15.56
CA LEU A 475 14.47 -7.90 -16.86
C LEU A 475 15.99 -8.08 -16.90
N ALA A 476 16.75 -7.08 -16.44
CA ALA A 476 18.22 -7.14 -16.39
C ALA A 476 18.75 -8.31 -15.53
N LYS A 477 18.00 -8.79 -14.54
CA LYS A 477 18.40 -9.94 -13.69
C LYS A 477 17.92 -11.29 -14.24
N LEU A 478 16.82 -11.30 -15.00
CA LEU A 478 16.20 -12.51 -15.54
C LEU A 478 16.73 -12.89 -16.93
N LEU A 479 17.08 -11.90 -17.75
CA LEU A 479 17.56 -12.11 -19.11
C LEU A 479 19.00 -12.65 -19.14
N PRO A 480 19.34 -13.40 -20.20
CA PRO A 480 20.70 -13.87 -20.44
C PRO A 480 21.65 -12.70 -20.76
N PRO A 481 22.94 -12.77 -20.40
CA PRO A 481 23.92 -11.76 -20.77
C PRO A 481 24.17 -11.68 -22.29
N GLU A 482 23.79 -12.72 -23.03
CA GLU A 482 23.84 -12.75 -24.50
C GLU A 482 22.74 -11.91 -25.17
N ALA A 483 21.71 -11.47 -24.44
CA ALA A 483 20.69 -10.59 -24.99
C ALA A 483 21.31 -9.22 -25.34
N PRO A 484 20.97 -8.64 -26.51
CA PRO A 484 21.37 -7.28 -26.88
C PRO A 484 21.01 -6.29 -25.78
N LYS A 485 21.89 -5.30 -25.58
CA LYS A 485 21.61 -4.27 -24.59
C LYS A 485 20.62 -3.26 -25.18
N PRO A 486 19.64 -2.79 -24.39
CA PRO A 486 18.72 -1.74 -24.84
C PRO A 486 19.44 -0.51 -25.44
N SER A 487 20.55 -0.08 -24.84
CA SER A 487 21.39 1.01 -25.33
C SER A 487 21.94 0.82 -26.76
N GLU A 488 22.05 -0.41 -27.23
CA GLU A 488 22.56 -0.73 -28.58
C GLU A 488 21.46 -0.65 -29.65
N VAL A 489 20.20 -0.77 -29.24
CA VAL A 489 19.03 -0.74 -30.14
C VAL A 489 18.45 0.67 -30.22
N ASP A 490 18.31 1.33 -29.07
CA ASP A 490 17.69 2.65 -28.96
C ASP A 490 18.32 3.39 -27.78
N SER A 491 19.45 4.03 -28.04
CA SER A 491 20.23 4.72 -27.00
C SER A 491 19.48 5.91 -26.39
N GLU A 492 18.65 6.60 -27.18
CA GLU A 492 17.93 7.79 -26.71
C GLU A 492 16.88 7.42 -25.67
N ILE A 493 16.04 6.42 -25.97
CA ILE A 493 15.02 5.92 -25.05
C ILE A 493 15.64 5.21 -23.85
N ASP A 494 16.75 4.49 -24.05
CA ASP A 494 17.44 3.82 -22.94
C ASP A 494 18.07 4.80 -21.95
N ASN A 495 18.63 5.92 -22.43
CA ASN A 495 19.25 6.94 -21.61
C ASN A 495 18.25 7.63 -20.67
N ILE A 496 17.01 7.82 -21.12
CA ILE A 496 15.92 8.36 -20.28
C ILE A 496 15.26 7.28 -19.41
N GLY A 497 15.74 6.03 -19.44
CA GLY A 497 15.24 4.93 -18.63
C GLY A 497 13.91 4.33 -19.09
N SER A 498 13.42 4.68 -20.28
CA SER A 498 12.09 4.27 -20.78
C SER A 498 12.15 2.95 -21.59
N LEU A 499 11.05 2.60 -22.26
CA LEU A 499 10.89 1.40 -23.10
C LEU A 499 10.30 1.77 -24.46
N SER A 500 10.91 1.30 -25.55
CA SER A 500 10.38 1.39 -26.90
C SER A 500 9.98 0.02 -27.46
N PRO A 501 9.05 -0.04 -28.44
CA PRO A 501 8.71 -1.28 -29.13
C PRO A 501 9.92 -2.02 -29.69
N ASP A 502 10.90 -1.28 -30.22
CA ASP A 502 12.16 -1.84 -30.75
C ASP A 502 13.01 -2.51 -29.65
N ILE A 503 13.12 -1.88 -28.48
CA ILE A 503 13.81 -2.48 -27.33
C ILE A 503 13.11 -3.78 -26.93
N LEU A 504 11.78 -3.77 -26.86
CA LEU A 504 11.00 -4.94 -26.49
C LEU A 504 11.16 -6.08 -27.52
N GLU A 505 11.08 -5.76 -28.81
CA GLU A 505 11.23 -6.70 -29.94
C GLU A 505 12.62 -7.34 -29.99
N LYS A 506 13.68 -6.53 -29.88
CA LYS A 506 15.06 -6.98 -30.18
C LYS A 506 15.85 -7.40 -28.95
N CYS A 507 15.55 -6.85 -27.77
CA CYS A 507 16.33 -7.12 -26.55
C CYS A 507 15.63 -8.11 -25.61
N PHE A 508 14.30 -8.14 -25.58
CA PHE A 508 13.57 -8.78 -24.48
C PHE A 508 12.70 -9.97 -24.90
N LEU A 509 11.71 -9.77 -25.78
CA LEU A 509 10.74 -10.79 -26.18
C LEU A 509 11.34 -12.10 -26.71
N PRO A 510 12.38 -12.08 -27.57
CA PRO A 510 12.92 -13.28 -28.21
C PRO A 510 13.64 -14.23 -27.27
N TYR A 511 14.03 -13.78 -26.08
CA TYR A 511 14.99 -14.48 -25.24
C TYR A 511 14.32 -15.27 -24.10
N ALA A 512 15.01 -16.34 -23.73
CA ALA A 512 14.72 -17.12 -22.53
C ALA A 512 15.80 -16.95 -21.46
N SER A 513 15.39 -16.98 -20.19
CA SER A 513 16.32 -16.98 -19.06
C SER A 513 17.22 -18.21 -19.12
N ASN A 514 18.51 -18.02 -18.83
CA ASN A 514 19.49 -19.12 -18.76
C ASN A 514 19.35 -19.99 -17.49
N ARG A 515 18.37 -19.67 -16.63
CA ARG A 515 18.20 -20.25 -15.30
C ARG A 515 17.12 -21.34 -15.29
N VAL A 516 16.63 -21.66 -14.09
CA VAL A 516 15.61 -22.69 -13.84
C VAL A 516 14.26 -22.34 -14.46
N ALA A 517 13.38 -23.34 -14.63
CA ALA A 517 12.02 -23.16 -15.16
C ALA A 517 11.24 -22.05 -14.44
N ALA A 518 11.41 -21.89 -13.13
CA ALA A 518 10.77 -20.80 -12.37
C ALA A 518 11.17 -19.40 -12.85
N ASP A 519 12.42 -19.20 -13.27
CA ASP A 519 12.87 -17.90 -13.78
C ASP A 519 12.34 -17.63 -15.18
N ASN A 520 12.19 -18.67 -16.01
CA ASN A 520 11.50 -18.55 -17.31
C ASN A 520 10.00 -18.27 -17.15
N ALA A 521 9.35 -18.81 -16.11
CA ALA A 521 7.98 -18.46 -15.76
C ALA A 521 7.84 -17.00 -15.32
N ARG A 522 8.72 -16.51 -14.43
CA ARG A 522 8.76 -15.10 -14.03
C ARG A 522 9.00 -14.16 -15.21
N LEU A 523 9.94 -14.53 -16.09
CA LEU A 523 10.23 -13.77 -17.29
C LEU A 523 9.03 -13.73 -18.24
N ALA A 524 8.33 -14.84 -18.44
CA ALA A 524 7.13 -14.88 -19.29
C ALA A 524 6.02 -13.97 -18.77
N VAL A 525 5.75 -14.00 -17.46
CA VAL A 525 4.78 -13.09 -16.81
C VAL A 525 5.21 -11.64 -16.95
N LEU A 526 6.48 -11.33 -16.64
CA LEU A 526 7.01 -9.96 -16.73
C LEU A 526 6.92 -9.38 -18.13
N LEU A 527 7.30 -10.16 -19.14
CA LEU A 527 7.21 -9.74 -20.55
C LEU A 527 5.76 -9.50 -20.96
N TRP A 528 4.84 -10.37 -20.53
CA TRP A 528 3.41 -10.19 -20.80
C TRP A 528 2.87 -8.90 -20.17
N GLU A 529 3.11 -8.68 -18.88
CA GLU A 529 2.63 -7.47 -18.19
C GLU A 529 3.26 -6.20 -18.77
N THR A 530 4.54 -6.26 -19.15
CA THR A 530 5.22 -5.13 -19.82
C THR A 530 4.62 -4.84 -21.19
N PHE A 531 4.34 -5.89 -21.98
CA PHE A 531 3.70 -5.76 -23.28
C PHE A 531 2.30 -5.15 -23.14
N ASN A 532 1.51 -5.64 -22.19
CA ASN A 532 0.16 -5.15 -21.93
C ASN A 532 0.17 -3.69 -21.44
N TYR A 533 1.08 -3.35 -20.52
CA TYR A 533 1.30 -1.98 -20.05
C TYR A 533 1.56 -1.02 -21.22
N MET A 534 2.50 -1.37 -22.11
CA MET A 534 2.81 -0.50 -23.25
C MET A 534 1.60 -0.38 -24.19
N PHE A 535 0.88 -1.48 -24.43
CA PHE A 535 -0.34 -1.48 -25.25
C PHE A 535 -1.42 -0.54 -24.69
N ASP A 536 -1.72 -0.64 -23.40
CA ASP A 536 -2.72 0.21 -22.71
C ASP A 536 -2.37 1.70 -22.77
N LYS A 537 -1.06 2.03 -22.80
CA LYS A 537 -0.57 3.42 -22.87
C LYS A 537 -0.59 4.01 -24.28
N GLY A 538 -0.92 3.24 -25.31
CA GLY A 538 -0.84 3.69 -26.71
C GLY A 538 0.59 3.93 -27.21
N VAL A 539 1.60 3.69 -26.36
CA VAL A 539 3.04 3.62 -26.72
C VAL A 539 3.42 2.17 -27.06
N GLY A 540 2.39 1.32 -27.17
CA GLY A 540 2.51 -0.11 -27.38
C GLY A 540 3.09 -0.44 -28.74
N PRO A 541 3.74 -1.60 -28.84
CA PRO A 541 4.08 -2.12 -30.14
C PRO A 541 2.82 -2.28 -30.99
N THR A 542 2.79 -1.68 -32.18
CA THR A 542 1.93 -2.22 -33.23
C THR A 542 2.35 -3.68 -33.44
N LEU A 543 1.39 -4.60 -33.61
CA LEU A 543 1.67 -6.03 -33.82
C LEU A 543 2.30 -6.26 -35.21
N SER A 544 3.49 -5.69 -35.41
CA SER A 544 4.30 -5.85 -36.60
C SER A 544 4.69 -7.32 -36.78
N PRO A 545 4.98 -7.76 -38.01
CA PRO A 545 5.48 -9.10 -38.25
C PRO A 545 6.72 -9.46 -37.39
N GLY A 546 7.61 -8.49 -37.16
CA GLY A 546 8.82 -8.67 -36.33
C GLY A 546 8.50 -8.97 -34.86
N ILE A 547 7.54 -8.26 -34.28
CA ILE A 547 7.10 -8.47 -32.90
C ILE A 547 6.39 -9.82 -32.74
N ARG A 548 5.58 -10.20 -33.73
CA ARG A 548 4.94 -11.53 -33.74
C ARG A 548 5.99 -12.64 -33.77
N GLU A 549 7.01 -12.50 -34.62
CA GLU A 549 8.13 -13.45 -34.69
C GLU A 549 8.93 -13.49 -33.38
N ALA A 550 9.24 -12.33 -32.80
CA ALA A 550 9.94 -12.21 -31.52
C ALA A 550 9.19 -12.91 -30.38
N ILE A 551 7.86 -12.74 -30.29
CA ILE A 551 7.01 -13.41 -29.29
C ILE A 551 7.07 -14.93 -29.47
N LEU A 552 6.83 -15.43 -30.69
CA LEU A 552 6.80 -16.87 -30.98
C LEU A 552 8.16 -17.52 -30.74
N LYS A 553 9.24 -16.87 -31.17
CA LYS A 553 10.62 -17.31 -30.92
C LYS A 553 10.90 -17.40 -29.42
N GLY A 554 10.54 -16.36 -28.66
CA GLY A 554 10.73 -16.34 -27.21
C GLY A 554 9.93 -17.41 -26.47
N ILE A 555 8.70 -17.67 -26.89
CA ILE A 555 7.88 -18.77 -26.35
C ILE A 555 8.61 -20.11 -26.54
N ALA A 556 9.04 -20.40 -27.77
CA ALA A 556 9.75 -21.63 -28.10
C ALA A 556 11.07 -21.77 -27.31
N GLU A 557 11.87 -20.69 -27.20
CA GLU A 557 13.11 -20.70 -26.42
C GLU A 557 12.86 -20.97 -24.92
N ARG A 558 11.81 -20.37 -24.33
CA ARG A 558 11.48 -20.53 -22.91
C ARG A 558 10.99 -21.95 -22.60
N GLU A 559 10.16 -22.52 -23.47
CA GLU A 559 9.72 -23.92 -23.36
C GLU A 559 10.90 -24.89 -23.47
N ALA A 560 11.77 -24.69 -24.46
CA ALA A 560 12.95 -25.52 -24.67
C ALA A 560 13.91 -25.50 -23.48
N LYS A 561 14.25 -24.31 -22.95
CA LYS A 561 15.14 -24.18 -21.77
C LYS A 561 14.52 -24.70 -20.48
N SER A 562 13.20 -24.66 -20.36
CA SER A 562 12.49 -25.13 -19.16
C SER A 562 12.26 -26.65 -19.15
N LYS A 563 12.61 -27.37 -20.23
CA LYS A 563 12.38 -28.82 -20.39
C LYS A 563 10.92 -29.24 -20.18
N ILE A 564 10.00 -28.30 -20.38
CA ILE A 564 8.58 -28.55 -20.30
C ILE A 564 8.23 -29.37 -21.53
N LYS A 565 7.57 -30.53 -21.33
CA LYS A 565 7.11 -31.32 -22.46
C LYS A 565 6.14 -30.47 -23.26
N THR A 566 6.47 -30.21 -24.51
CA THR A 566 5.49 -29.79 -25.51
C THR A 566 4.40 -30.85 -25.48
N GLN A 567 3.18 -30.48 -25.09
CA GLN A 567 2.05 -31.34 -25.38
C GLN A 567 1.96 -31.38 -26.91
N ASN A 568 2.32 -32.53 -27.48
CA ASN A 568 2.13 -32.80 -28.89
C ASN A 568 0.63 -32.65 -29.17
N GLY A 569 0.26 -31.63 -29.94
CA GLY A 569 -1.07 -31.50 -30.51
C GLY A 569 -2.11 -30.90 -29.58
N SER A 570 -2.08 -29.58 -29.42
CA SER A 570 -3.33 -28.84 -29.55
C SER A 570 -3.06 -27.51 -30.25
N ASP A 571 -3.38 -27.47 -31.54
CA ASP A 571 -4.12 -26.32 -32.11
C ASP A 571 -5.50 -26.28 -31.42
N SER A 572 -5.52 -26.25 -30.08
CA SER A 572 -6.72 -25.93 -29.32
C SER A 572 -7.02 -24.49 -29.61
N VAL A 573 -8.26 -24.21 -30.01
CA VAL A 573 -8.78 -22.85 -30.13
C VAL A 573 -8.31 -22.04 -28.92
N VAL A 574 -7.58 -20.96 -29.17
CA VAL A 574 -7.14 -20.05 -28.11
C VAL A 574 -8.27 -19.04 -27.92
N ASP A 575 -9.23 -19.41 -27.08
CA ASP A 575 -10.34 -18.55 -26.67
C ASP A 575 -10.24 -18.16 -25.19
N GLU A 576 -11.18 -17.32 -24.75
CA GLU A 576 -11.27 -16.87 -23.36
C GLU A 576 -11.53 -18.04 -22.40
N GLU A 577 -12.27 -19.07 -22.85
CA GLU A 577 -12.53 -20.27 -22.06
C GLU A 577 -11.24 -21.06 -21.79
N ALA A 578 -10.34 -21.16 -22.78
CA ALA A 578 -9.03 -21.77 -22.61
C ALA A 578 -8.16 -21.02 -21.58
N LEU A 579 -8.22 -19.68 -21.55
CA LEU A 579 -7.53 -18.88 -20.53
C LEU A 579 -8.09 -19.13 -19.14
N ASP A 580 -9.41 -19.19 -18.99
CA ASP A 580 -10.09 -19.48 -17.72
C ASP A 580 -9.77 -20.89 -17.20
N VAL A 581 -9.79 -21.90 -18.07
CA VAL A 581 -9.41 -23.27 -17.73
C VAL A 581 -7.96 -23.32 -17.28
N MET A 582 -7.05 -22.63 -17.98
CA MET A 582 -5.64 -22.60 -17.63
C MET A 582 -5.40 -21.88 -16.30
N LEU A 583 -6.15 -20.82 -15.99
CA LEU A 583 -6.07 -20.12 -14.70
C LEU A 583 -6.50 -21.04 -13.54
N ARG A 584 -7.58 -21.82 -13.72
CA ARG A 584 -8.01 -22.84 -12.74
C ARG A 584 -6.94 -23.91 -12.57
N THR A 585 -6.36 -24.39 -13.67
CA THR A 585 -5.27 -25.37 -13.65
C THR A 585 -4.02 -24.83 -12.96
N MET A 586 -3.71 -23.53 -13.06
CA MET A 586 -2.63 -22.90 -12.30
C MET A 586 -2.88 -22.95 -10.80
N ALA A 587 -4.10 -22.63 -10.37
CA ALA A 587 -4.48 -22.67 -8.97
C ALA A 587 -4.43 -24.09 -8.40
N GLU A 588 -4.92 -25.08 -9.16
CA GLU A 588 -4.88 -26.51 -8.78
C GLU A 588 -3.46 -27.06 -8.66
N ASN A 589 -2.54 -26.59 -9.52
CA ASN A 589 -1.13 -27.00 -9.51
C ASN A 589 -0.24 -26.10 -8.65
N GLU A 590 -0.82 -25.38 -7.68
CA GLU A 590 -0.10 -24.51 -6.73
C GLU A 590 0.89 -23.56 -7.41
N TYR A 591 0.51 -23.00 -8.58
CA TYR A 591 1.34 -22.06 -9.35
C TYR A 591 2.70 -22.66 -9.72
N SER A 592 2.71 -23.92 -10.15
CA SER A 592 3.90 -24.55 -10.72
C SER A 592 4.50 -23.69 -11.85
N ALA A 593 5.83 -23.72 -11.98
CA ALA A 593 6.52 -22.94 -13.01
C ALA A 593 6.01 -23.23 -14.42
N GLU A 594 5.65 -24.49 -14.70
CA GLU A 594 5.08 -24.89 -15.98
C GLU A 594 3.71 -24.27 -16.23
N SER A 595 2.81 -24.35 -15.26
CA SER A 595 1.45 -23.80 -15.38
C SER A 595 1.47 -22.28 -15.54
N VAL A 596 2.27 -21.58 -14.73
CA VAL A 596 2.41 -20.11 -14.78
C VAL A 596 2.96 -19.65 -16.12
N MET A 597 4.02 -20.31 -16.60
CA MET A 597 4.64 -19.98 -17.88
C MET A 597 3.68 -20.23 -19.05
N ARG A 598 2.98 -21.38 -19.06
CA ARG A 598 2.01 -21.70 -20.11
C ARG A 598 0.85 -20.72 -20.18
N TYR A 599 0.35 -20.26 -19.03
CA TYR A 599 -0.70 -19.24 -19.01
C TYR A 599 -0.25 -17.93 -19.62
N ALA A 600 0.95 -17.44 -19.25
CA ALA A 600 1.51 -16.24 -19.88
C ALA A 600 1.71 -16.42 -21.40
N HIS A 601 2.16 -17.59 -21.86
CA HIS A 601 2.28 -17.89 -23.28
C HIS A 601 0.92 -17.95 -23.99
N LEU A 602 -0.10 -18.49 -23.33
CA LEU A 602 -1.47 -18.55 -23.86
C LEU A 602 -2.05 -17.15 -24.04
N LYS A 603 -1.80 -16.22 -23.09
CA LYS A 603 -2.18 -14.81 -23.24
C LYS A 603 -1.57 -14.16 -24.48
N PHE A 604 -0.26 -14.37 -24.70
CA PHE A 604 0.39 -13.91 -25.94
C PHE A 604 -0.28 -14.48 -27.19
N LYS A 605 -0.51 -15.81 -27.23
CA LYS A 605 -1.16 -16.47 -28.38
C LYS A 605 -2.57 -15.92 -28.63
N PHE A 606 -3.34 -15.69 -27.58
CA PHE A 606 -4.68 -15.11 -27.66
C PHE A 606 -4.67 -13.74 -28.34
N VAL A 607 -3.77 -12.84 -27.92
CA VAL A 607 -3.64 -11.52 -28.57
C VAL A 607 -3.21 -11.65 -30.02
N LEU A 608 -2.23 -12.52 -30.31
CA LEU A 608 -1.77 -12.75 -31.68
C LEU A 608 -2.91 -13.21 -32.60
N GLU A 609 -3.78 -14.11 -32.11
CA GLU A 609 -4.96 -14.61 -32.83
C GLU A 609 -6.02 -13.55 -33.02
N LYS A 610 -6.40 -12.83 -31.96
CA LYS A 610 -7.39 -11.74 -32.03
C LYS A 610 -7.00 -10.65 -33.01
N THR A 611 -5.73 -10.23 -33.00
CA THR A 611 -5.27 -9.24 -33.99
C THR A 611 -5.32 -9.81 -35.41
N ARG A 612 -4.98 -11.09 -35.62
CA ARG A 612 -5.07 -11.73 -36.94
C ARG A 612 -6.51 -11.83 -37.45
N GLU A 613 -7.48 -12.06 -36.56
CA GLU A 613 -8.90 -12.03 -36.88
C GLU A 613 -9.35 -10.61 -37.29
N ALA A 614 -8.91 -9.59 -36.55
CA ALA A 614 -9.18 -8.19 -36.88
C ALA A 614 -8.59 -7.79 -38.25
N ASP A 615 -7.34 -8.17 -38.52
CA ASP A 615 -6.68 -7.92 -39.82
C ASP A 615 -7.48 -8.57 -40.97
N ARG A 616 -7.92 -9.83 -40.79
CA ARG A 616 -8.76 -10.54 -41.77
C ARG A 616 -10.13 -9.88 -41.97
N GLN A 617 -10.76 -9.40 -40.89
CA GLN A 617 -12.05 -8.71 -40.97
C GLN A 617 -11.89 -7.38 -41.72
N GLN A 618 -10.81 -6.64 -41.47
CA GLN A 618 -10.49 -5.40 -42.18
C GLN A 618 -10.21 -5.66 -43.67
N GLU A 619 -9.43 -6.70 -44.00
CA GLU A 619 -9.19 -7.14 -45.39
C GLU A 619 -10.49 -7.57 -46.09
N ASN A 620 -11.41 -8.25 -45.39
CA ASN A 620 -12.70 -8.64 -45.94
C ASN A 620 -13.64 -7.44 -46.16
N THR A 621 -13.60 -6.43 -45.29
CA THR A 621 -14.36 -5.18 -45.46
C THR A 621 -13.82 -4.37 -46.65
N LEU A 622 -12.49 -4.21 -46.75
CA LEU A 622 -11.83 -3.54 -47.87
C LEU A 622 -11.96 -4.32 -49.18
N GLY A 623 -11.89 -5.66 -49.13
CA GLY A 623 -12.10 -6.54 -50.27
C GLY A 623 -13.56 -6.60 -50.73
N GLY A 624 -14.51 -6.41 -49.80
CA GLY A 624 -15.93 -6.27 -50.09
C GLY A 624 -16.26 -4.95 -50.80
N GLU A 625 -15.61 -3.86 -50.40
CA GLU A 625 -15.71 -2.56 -51.09
C GLU A 625 -15.01 -2.57 -52.46
N PHE A 626 -13.89 -3.29 -52.60
CA PHE A 626 -13.18 -3.42 -53.88
C PHE A 626 -13.87 -4.36 -54.89
N LEU A 627 -14.73 -5.28 -54.44
CA LEU A 627 -15.55 -6.15 -55.28
C LEU A 627 -16.97 -5.59 -55.54
N GLY A 628 -17.29 -4.41 -55.00
CA GLY A 628 -18.56 -3.69 -55.20
C GLY A 628 -18.62 -2.79 -56.44
N TRP A 629 -17.60 -2.77 -57.29
CA TRP A 629 -17.68 -2.18 -58.64
C TRP A 629 -17.61 -3.29 -59.70
N LYS A 630 -18.76 -3.92 -59.95
CA LYS A 630 -19.13 -4.47 -61.27
C LYS A 630 -20.63 -4.44 -61.46
#